data_AF-A0A3N6RTH7-F1
#
_entry.id   AF-A0A3N6RTH7-F1
#
_cell.length_a   1.000
_cell.length_b   1.000
_cell.length_c   1.000
_cell.angle_alpha   90.00
_cell.angle_beta   90.00
_cell.angle_gamma   90.00
#
_symmetry.space_group_name_H-M   'P 1'
#
loop_
_entity.id
_entity.type
_entity.pdbx_description
1 polymer ?
#
loop_
_entity_poly.entity_id
_entity_poly.type
_entity_poly.pdbx_seq_one_letter_code
_entity_poly.pdbx_strand_id
1 'polypeptide(L)'
;MRGYEIVLYSLSYSLCVKGYLAAHRYMEGIIITVEMMVGSGLPCFSRGDPIEKLRKRFHSEMSEREAAHFMIHVCTDFYNKWTTYVYDDLIQFMQQGIEK
;
A
#
# COMPACT_ATOMS: atom_id res chain seq x y z
N MET A 1 28.24 2.94 1.27
CA MET A 1 27.03 3.79 1.16
C MET A 1 25.90 3.07 0.43
N ARG A 2 26.05 2.55 -0.81
CA ARG A 2 25.00 1.81 -1.55
C ARG A 2 24.48 0.51 -0.91
N GLY A 3 25.27 -0.16 -0.07
CA GLY A 3 24.86 -1.42 0.57
C GLY A 3 23.87 -1.26 1.73
N TYR A 4 23.87 -0.12 2.42
CA TYR A 4 23.01 0.10 3.60
C TYR A 4 21.58 0.51 3.21
N GLU A 5 21.40 1.25 2.10
CA GLU A 5 20.08 1.52 1.54
C GLU A 5 19.37 0.22 1.16
N ILE A 6 20.01 -0.64 0.37
CA ILE A 6 19.39 -1.90 -0.10
C ILE A 6 18.96 -2.80 1.07
N VAL A 7 19.76 -2.87 2.14
CA VAL A 7 19.41 -3.67 3.33
C VAL A 7 18.27 -3.03 4.13
N LEU A 8 18.29 -1.70 4.32
CA LEU A 8 17.21 -0.98 5.00
C LEU A 8 15.88 -1.07 4.24
N TYR A 9 15.93 -1.02 2.90
CA TYR A 9 14.79 -1.22 2.01
C TYR A 9 14.28 -2.67 2.05
N SER A 10 15.16 -3.67 2.03
CA SER A 10 14.73 -5.08 2.13
C SER A 10 14.07 -5.38 3.48
N LEU A 11 14.56 -4.73 4.55
CA LEU A 11 14.03 -4.89 5.90
C LEU A 11 12.64 -4.24 6.02
N SER A 12 12.48 -3.00 5.54
CA SER A 12 11.18 -2.30 5.54
C SER A 12 10.14 -3.03 4.68
N TYR A 13 10.54 -3.54 3.52
CA TYR A 13 9.69 -4.32 2.64
C TYR A 13 9.18 -5.61 3.30
N SER A 14 10.09 -6.40 3.89
CA SER A 14 9.71 -7.62 4.59
C SER A 14 8.79 -7.36 5.79
N LEU A 15 8.96 -6.21 6.46
CA LEU A 15 8.13 -5.80 7.57
C LEU A 15 6.74 -5.34 7.11
N CYS A 16 6.63 -4.65 5.97
CA CYS A 16 5.34 -4.29 5.36
C CYS A 16 4.53 -5.53 4.98
N VAL A 17 5.15 -6.53 4.36
CA VAL A 17 4.47 -7.80 4.02
C VAL A 17 4.00 -8.52 5.29
N LYS A 18 4.86 -8.63 6.31
CA LYS A 18 4.49 -9.25 7.59
C LYS A 18 3.38 -8.48 8.32
N GLY A 19 3.43 -7.15 8.31
CA GLY A 19 2.41 -6.29 8.92
C GLY A 19 1.06 -6.44 8.21
N TYR A 20 1.07 -6.53 6.88
CA TYR A 20 -0.13 -6.78 6.10
C TYR A 20 -0.73 -8.16 6.42
N LEU A 21 0.09 -9.21 6.48
CA LEU A 21 -0.38 -10.56 6.85
C LEU A 21 -0.96 -10.60 8.27
N ALA A 22 -0.33 -9.92 9.21
CA ALA A 22 -0.85 -9.81 10.58
C ALA A 22 -2.21 -9.10 10.61
N ALA A 23 -2.38 -8.00 9.85
CA ALA A 23 -3.66 -7.31 9.74
C ALA A 23 -4.73 -8.15 9.01
N HIS A 24 -4.33 -8.89 7.97
CA HIS A 24 -5.21 -9.80 7.23
C HIS A 24 -5.80 -10.88 8.13
N ARG A 25 -5.02 -11.44 9.05
CA ARG A 25 -5.50 -12.45 10.01
C ARG A 25 -6.62 -11.95 10.95
N TYR A 26 -6.64 -10.66 11.25
CA TYR A 26 -7.65 -10.03 12.12
C TYR A 26 -8.61 -9.11 11.35
N MET A 27 -8.69 -9.26 10.03
CA MET A 27 -9.37 -8.32 9.15
C MET A 27 -10.87 -8.17 9.45
N GLU A 28 -11.57 -9.25 9.82
CA GLU A 28 -13.00 -9.18 10.15
C GLU A 28 -13.23 -8.33 11.40
N GLY A 29 -12.36 -8.43 12.41
CA GLY A 29 -12.44 -7.59 13.60
C GLY A 29 -12.23 -6.10 13.28
N ILE A 30 -11.31 -5.81 12.36
CA ILE A 30 -11.08 -4.44 11.87
C ILE A 30 -12.32 -3.94 11.12
N ILE A 31 -12.89 -4.75 10.22
CA ILE A 31 -14.06 -4.37 9.42
C ILE A 31 -15.28 -4.10 10.32
N ILE A 32 -15.57 -4.99 11.26
CA ILE A 32 -16.70 -4.83 12.21
C ILE A 32 -16.53 -3.55 13.03
N THR A 33 -15.30 -3.24 13.48
CA THR A 33 -15.02 -2.00 14.22
C THR A 33 -15.31 -0.77 13.37
N VAL A 34 -14.88 -0.78 12.11
CA VAL A 34 -15.12 0.33 11.18
C VAL A 34 -16.60 0.45 10.81
N GLU A 35 -17.32 -0.67 10.70
CA GLU A 35 -18.76 -0.72 10.45
C GLU A 35 -19.55 -0.02 11.56
N MET A 36 -19.19 -0.26 12.83
CA MET A 36 -19.78 0.47 13.97
C MET A 36 -19.50 1.98 13.91
N MET A 37 -18.36 2.39 13.34
CA MET A 37 -17.99 3.80 13.20
C MET A 37 -18.69 4.52 12.05
N VAL A 38 -19.37 3.81 11.13
CA VAL A 38 -20.09 4.45 10.00
C VAL A 38 -21.16 5.41 10.51
N GLY A 39 -21.80 5.10 11.65
CA GLY A 39 -22.78 5.97 12.30
C GLY A 39 -22.22 7.19 13.04
N SER A 40 -20.90 7.36 13.12
CA SER A 40 -20.24 8.41 13.92
C SER A 40 -20.34 9.83 13.34
N GLY A 41 -20.83 9.99 12.11
CA GLY A 41 -20.94 11.30 11.45
C GLY A 41 -19.62 11.90 10.96
N LEU A 42 -18.52 11.14 11.00
CA LEU A 42 -17.23 11.60 10.47
C LEU A 42 -17.27 11.72 8.93
N PRO A 43 -16.65 12.77 8.36
CA PRO A 43 -16.68 13.03 6.91
C PRO A 43 -16.04 11.92 6.07
N CYS A 44 -15.18 11.09 6.67
CA CYS A 44 -14.55 9.95 6.01
C CYS A 44 -15.52 8.80 5.72
N PHE A 45 -16.62 8.66 6.46
CA PHE A 45 -17.64 7.63 6.26
C PHE A 45 -18.84 8.13 5.46
N SER A 46 -18.99 9.45 5.31
CA SER A 46 -20.13 10.07 4.62
C SER A 46 -20.08 9.96 3.09
N ARG A 47 -18.94 9.59 2.50
CA ARG A 47 -18.73 9.57 1.04
C ARG A 47 -18.52 8.15 0.50
N GLY A 48 -19.60 7.59 -0.05
CA GLY A 48 -19.63 6.27 -0.71
C GLY A 48 -19.74 5.12 0.29
N ASP A 49 -19.40 3.90 -0.14
CA ASP A 49 -19.35 2.72 0.73
C ASP A 49 -17.93 2.49 1.27
N PRO A 50 -17.61 2.93 2.50
CA PRO A 50 -16.29 2.76 3.10
C PRO A 50 -15.99 1.30 3.46
N ILE A 51 -17.01 0.50 3.77
CA ILE A 51 -16.85 -0.89 4.21
C ILE A 51 -16.54 -1.78 3.02
N GLU A 52 -17.28 -1.63 1.93
CA GLU A 52 -17.02 -2.41 0.72
C GLU A 52 -15.63 -2.08 0.13
N LYS A 53 -15.23 -0.80 0.15
CA LYS A 53 -13.87 -0.39 -0.24
C LYS A 53 -12.80 -0.97 0.69
N LEU A 54 -13.06 -1.04 2.00
CA LEU A 54 -12.12 -1.63 2.96
C LEU A 54 -11.99 -3.13 2.75
N ARG A 55 -13.10 -3.85 2.54
CA ARG A 55 -13.10 -5.29 2.19
C ARG A 55 -12.31 -5.56 0.91
N LYS A 56 -12.50 -4.74 -0.13
CA LYS A 56 -11.72 -4.84 -1.38
C LYS A 56 -10.22 -4.61 -1.17
N ARG A 57 -9.82 -3.72 -0.25
CA ARG A 57 -8.39 -3.50 0.07
C ARG A 57 -7.76 -4.67 0.81
N PHE A 58 -8.51 -5.31 1.70
CA PHE A 58 -8.03 -6.49 2.40
C PHE A 58 -8.00 -7.74 1.51
N HIS A 59 -8.79 -7.79 0.44
CA HIS A 59 -8.94 -8.98 -0.40
C HIS A 59 -9.33 -10.21 0.43
N SER A 60 -10.46 -10.12 1.13
CA SER A 60 -10.96 -11.17 2.05
C SER A 60 -11.03 -12.58 1.48
N GLU A 61 -11.07 -12.71 0.16
CA GLU A 61 -11.16 -13.99 -0.55
C GLU A 61 -9.79 -14.65 -0.78
N MET A 62 -8.68 -13.94 -0.52
CA MET A 62 -7.32 -14.44 -0.74
C MET A 62 -6.81 -15.23 0.47
N SER A 63 -6.10 -16.33 0.21
CA SER A 63 -5.35 -17.05 1.24
C SER A 63 -4.15 -16.22 1.73
N GLU A 64 -3.61 -16.51 2.92
CA GLU A 64 -2.42 -15.82 3.44
C GLU A 64 -1.24 -15.84 2.45
N ARG A 65 -1.10 -16.92 1.67
CA ARG A 65 -0.04 -17.04 0.67
C ARG A 65 -0.27 -16.09 -0.52
N GLU A 66 -1.51 -16.00 -1.00
CA GLU A 66 -1.87 -15.08 -2.08
C GLU A 66 -1.78 -13.62 -1.62
N ALA A 67 -2.23 -13.33 -0.39
CA ALA A 67 -2.11 -12.03 0.25
C ALA A 67 -0.64 -11.59 0.38
N ALA A 68 0.27 -12.50 0.72
CA ALA A 68 1.71 -12.22 0.75
C ALA A 68 2.24 -11.85 -0.64
N HIS A 69 1.90 -12.63 -1.66
CA HIS A 69 2.28 -12.35 -3.05
C HIS A 69 1.72 -11.03 -3.57
N PHE A 70 0.47 -10.70 -3.21
CA PHE A 70 -0.16 -9.43 -3.53
C PHE A 70 0.62 -8.25 -2.92
N MET A 71 0.94 -8.31 -1.63
CA MET A 71 1.66 -7.23 -0.96
C MET A 71 3.08 -7.05 -1.52
N ILE A 72 3.76 -8.16 -1.84
CA ILE A 72 5.04 -8.14 -2.56
C ILE A 72 4.87 -7.40 -3.90
N HIS A 73 3.85 -7.73 -4.69
CA HIS A 73 3.61 -7.08 -5.97
C HIS A 73 3.36 -5.57 -5.81
N VAL A 74 2.50 -5.17 -4.87
CA VAL A 74 2.20 -3.76 -4.57
C VAL A 74 3.46 -2.97 -4.19
N CYS A 75 4.30 -3.53 -3.33
CA CYS A 75 5.53 -2.87 -2.94
C CYS A 75 6.54 -2.76 -4.10
N THR A 76 6.60 -3.76 -4.98
CA THR A 76 7.44 -3.72 -6.19
C THR A 76 6.93 -2.70 -7.20
N ASP A 77 5.61 -2.61 -7.40
CA ASP A 77 4.99 -1.61 -8.27
C ASP A 77 5.23 -0.19 -7.78
N PHE A 78 5.11 0.03 -6.47
CA PHE A 78 5.43 1.31 -5.86
C PHE A 78 6.89 1.71 -6.11
N TYR A 79 7.81 0.76 -5.96
CA TYR A 79 9.22 0.96 -6.24
C TYR A 79 9.46 1.35 -7.70
N ASN A 80 8.90 0.58 -8.65
CA ASN A 80 9.04 0.85 -10.07
C ASN A 80 8.51 2.25 -10.42
N LYS A 81 7.32 2.62 -9.94
CA LYS A 81 6.74 3.96 -10.16
C LYS A 81 7.62 5.08 -9.59
N TRP A 82 8.14 4.92 -8.38
CA TRP A 82 9.02 5.92 -7.78
C TRP A 82 10.31 6.08 -8.58
N THR A 83 10.92 4.97 -9.01
CA THR A 83 12.12 5.04 -9.86
C THR A 83 11.82 5.67 -11.21
N THR A 84 10.72 5.30 -11.88
CA THR A 84 10.31 5.89 -13.16
C THR A 84 10.05 7.39 -13.02
N TYR A 85 9.36 7.83 -11.97
CA TYR A 85 9.18 9.26 -11.69
C TYR A 85 10.52 10.00 -11.55
N VAL A 86 11.48 9.42 -10.84
CA VAL A 86 12.81 10.03 -10.68
C VAL A 86 13.59 10.06 -12.00
N TYR A 87 13.55 8.98 -12.78
CA TYR A 87 14.25 8.92 -14.07
C TYR A 87 13.62 9.83 -15.12
N ASP A 88 12.29 9.79 -15.26
CA ASP A 88 11.57 10.48 -16.33
C ASP A 88 11.33 11.95 -15.98
N ASP A 89 10.81 12.27 -14.78
CA ASP A 89 10.46 13.66 -14.47
C ASP A 89 11.66 14.46 -13.93
N LEU A 90 12.51 13.88 -13.07
CA LEU A 90 13.59 14.66 -12.45
C LEU A 90 14.83 14.75 -13.35
N ILE A 91 15.31 13.63 -13.88
CA ILE A 91 16.55 13.59 -14.66
C ILE A 91 16.34 14.19 -16.05
N GLN A 92 15.23 13.88 -16.74
CA GLN A 92 14.97 14.50 -18.04
C GLN A 92 14.68 16.00 -17.92
N PHE A 93 13.98 16.46 -16.87
CA PHE A 93 13.80 17.89 -16.62
C PHE A 93 15.16 18.60 -16.47
N MET A 94 16.08 18.04 -15.69
CA MET A 94 17.41 18.63 -15.52
C MET A 94 18.28 18.57 -16.79
N GLN A 95 18.08 17.58 -17.67
CA GLN A 95 18.87 17.41 -18.89
C GLN A 95 18.33 18.16 -20.11
N GLN A 96 17.01 18.26 -20.26
CA GLN A 96 16.37 18.86 -21.44
C GLN A 96 15.72 20.21 -21.18
N GLY A 97 15.56 20.63 -19.90
CA GLY A 97 15.03 21.96 -19.56
C GLY A 97 13.60 22.22 -20.04
N ILE A 98 12.85 21.18 -20.39
CA ILE A 98 11.47 21.33 -20.86
C ILE A 98 10.58 21.36 -19.62
N GLU A 99 10.19 22.58 -19.20
CA GLU A 99 9.02 22.77 -18.34
C GLU A 99 7.79 22.20 -19.04
N LYS A 100 7.01 21.41 -18.30
CA LYS A 100 5.68 20.97 -18.74
C LYS A 100 4.62 21.94 -18.27
#